data_AF-A0AAE1VYG6-F1
#
_entry.id   AF-A0AAE1VYG6-F1
#
_cell.length_a   1.000
_cell.length_b   1.000
_cell.length_c   1.000
_cell.angle_alpha   90.00
_cell.angle_beta   90.00
_cell.angle_gamma   90.00
#
_symmetry.space_group_name_H-M   'P 1'
#
loop_
_entity.id
_entity.type
_entity.pdbx_description
1 polymer ?
#
loop_
_entity_poly.entity_id
_entity_poly.type
_entity_poly.pdbx_seq_one_letter_code
_entity_poly.pdbx_strand_id
1 'polypeptide(L)'
;MIVLNSHQYPPVPSSPAATVRLIAFTTPQNYAGRLSHFIRLKGWGPLWCPTLAVEPTPQTISAVQHFFLPPNPPLRYFSAVAFTSRTGIAAFAEALAGIDKPPLAPDGETFVVAALGKDSEHLGESFISKLCKNPGRVRVLVPPVATPSGLVESLGTGRGKKVLCPAPLVIGLEEPPVVPKFLADLGRKGWVPVRVNAYETRWRSGVAELVEMMEEECGVDAIVFTSTAEVEGLLKSLGEVGLDWEMVRRMCPRMVAAAHGPVTAAGAEKLGVGIDVVSSRFDSFEGVVEALEYRWNSYEC
;
A
#
# COMPACT_ATOMS: atom_id res chain seq x y z
N MET A 1 16.03 13.25 -79.18
CA MET A 1 16.64 12.58 -78.01
C MET A 1 16.32 13.48 -76.81
N ILE A 2 15.22 13.19 -76.12
CA ILE A 2 14.63 14.06 -75.08
C ILE A 2 15.04 13.50 -73.72
N VAL A 3 15.63 14.35 -72.89
CA VAL A 3 16.08 14.04 -71.53
C VAL A 3 14.87 14.06 -70.59
N LEU A 4 14.63 12.95 -69.88
CA LEU A 4 13.63 12.86 -68.82
C LEU A 4 14.22 13.47 -67.54
N ASN A 5 13.62 14.56 -67.06
CA ASN A 5 13.94 15.17 -65.78
C ASN A 5 13.01 14.59 -64.71
N SER A 6 13.56 13.77 -63.82
CA SER A 6 12.88 13.20 -62.66
C SER A 6 12.79 14.23 -61.54
N HIS A 7 11.61 14.83 -61.37
CA HIS A 7 11.30 15.60 -60.16
C HIS A 7 11.06 14.65 -58.98
N GLN A 8 12.05 14.54 -58.09
CA GLN A 8 11.87 13.97 -56.75
C GLN A 8 11.03 14.94 -55.92
N TYR A 9 9.87 14.47 -55.46
CA TYR A 9 9.11 15.15 -54.41
C TYR A 9 9.87 15.03 -53.07
N PRO A 10 9.83 16.05 -52.20
CA PRO A 10 10.40 15.94 -50.86
C PRO A 10 9.65 14.85 -50.08
N PRO A 11 10.35 14.09 -49.21
CA PRO A 11 9.70 13.13 -48.35
C PRO A 11 8.71 13.85 -47.43
N VAL A 12 7.47 13.37 -47.41
CA VAL A 12 6.47 13.73 -46.41
C VAL A 12 7.08 13.46 -45.03
N PRO A 13 6.97 14.36 -44.04
CA PRO A 13 7.43 14.08 -42.69
C PRO A 13 6.72 12.83 -42.20
N SER A 14 7.48 11.76 -41.96
CA SER A 14 6.99 10.60 -41.24
C SER A 14 6.49 11.08 -39.88
N SER A 15 5.24 10.77 -39.54
CA SER A 15 4.72 10.95 -38.18
C SER A 15 5.78 10.45 -37.18
N PRO A 16 6.06 11.21 -36.10
CA PRO A 16 6.94 10.70 -35.07
C PRO A 16 6.34 9.37 -34.58
N ALA A 17 7.15 8.32 -34.57
CA ALA A 17 6.77 7.06 -33.95
C ALA A 17 6.22 7.39 -32.56
N ALA A 18 4.97 6.98 -32.27
CA ALA A 18 4.29 7.32 -31.04
C ALA A 18 5.20 6.96 -29.86
N THR A 19 5.74 7.97 -29.18
CA THR A 19 6.57 7.78 -28.00
C THR A 19 5.71 7.08 -26.95
N VAL A 20 6.16 5.91 -26.51
CA VAL A 20 5.49 5.14 -25.47
C VAL A 20 5.43 6.00 -24.22
N ARG A 21 4.23 6.32 -23.73
CA ARG A 21 4.07 7.13 -22.51
C ARG A 21 4.75 6.44 -21.34
N LEU A 22 5.53 7.17 -20.55
CA LEU A 22 6.24 6.66 -19.37
C LEU A 22 5.52 7.08 -18.09
N ILE A 23 5.16 6.09 -17.27
CA ILE A 23 4.36 6.26 -16.07
C ILE A 23 5.21 5.89 -14.84
N ALA A 24 5.62 6.91 -14.09
CA ALA A 24 6.26 6.73 -12.80
C ALA A 24 5.24 6.33 -11.72
N PHE A 25 5.66 5.52 -10.75
CA PHE A 25 4.85 5.23 -9.56
C PHE A 25 5.70 4.81 -8.37
N THR A 26 5.21 5.11 -7.17
CA THR A 26 6.02 5.12 -5.94
C THR A 26 5.70 3.98 -4.98
N THR A 27 4.86 3.04 -5.40
CA THR A 27 4.32 1.98 -4.56
C THR A 27 5.39 1.06 -3.96
N PRO A 28 5.15 0.45 -2.79
CA PRO A 28 6.00 -0.64 -2.31
C PRO A 28 5.99 -1.87 -3.24
N GLN A 29 7.00 -2.73 -3.11
CA GLN A 29 7.23 -3.90 -3.98
C GLN A 29 6.00 -4.81 -4.17
N ASN A 30 5.21 -5.01 -3.11
CA ASN A 30 4.03 -5.88 -3.14
C ASN A 30 2.89 -5.37 -4.04
N TYR A 31 2.90 -4.09 -4.43
CA TYR A 31 1.93 -3.50 -5.36
C TYR A 31 2.51 -3.23 -6.75
N ALA A 32 3.82 -3.06 -6.85
CA ALA A 32 4.53 -2.64 -8.06
C ALA A 32 4.21 -3.51 -9.27
N GLY A 33 4.21 -4.84 -9.10
CA GLY A 33 3.94 -5.78 -10.19
C GLY A 33 2.53 -5.65 -10.79
N ARG A 34 1.51 -5.43 -9.94
CA ARG A 34 0.12 -5.28 -10.39
C ARG A 34 -0.09 -3.96 -11.14
N LEU A 35 0.42 -2.86 -10.61
CA LEU A 35 0.30 -1.56 -11.27
C LEU A 35 1.09 -1.54 -12.59
N SER A 36 2.31 -2.09 -12.60
CA SER A 36 3.11 -2.27 -13.82
C SER A 36 2.37 -3.06 -14.90
N HIS A 37 1.64 -4.10 -14.52
CA HIS A 37 0.86 -4.90 -15.45
C HIS A 37 -0.22 -4.08 -16.15
N PHE A 38 -1.02 -3.31 -15.39
CA PHE A 38 -2.06 -2.46 -15.97
C PHE A 38 -1.50 -1.34 -16.85
N ILE A 39 -0.37 -0.73 -16.47
CA ILE A 39 0.33 0.26 -17.30
C ILE A 39 0.74 -0.37 -18.65
N ARG A 40 1.33 -1.57 -18.63
CA ARG A 40 1.74 -2.28 -19.85
C ARG A 40 0.57 -2.68 -20.74
N LEU A 41 -0.59 -3.02 -20.16
CA LEU A 41 -1.81 -3.33 -20.94
C LEU A 41 -2.30 -2.14 -21.78
N LYS A 42 -1.96 -0.90 -21.40
CA LYS A 42 -2.22 0.31 -22.19
C LYS A 42 -1.13 0.61 -23.25
N GLY A 43 -0.11 -0.23 -23.35
CA GLY A 43 1.04 0.00 -24.21
C GLY A 43 1.99 1.09 -23.69
N TRP A 44 1.92 1.41 -22.39
CA TRP A 44 2.76 2.41 -21.73
C TRP A 44 3.95 1.75 -21.00
N GLY A 45 5.01 2.52 -20.77
CA GLY A 45 6.19 2.12 -20.01
C GLY A 45 5.99 2.34 -18.51
N PRO A 46 6.12 1.32 -17.65
CA PRO A 46 6.14 1.51 -16.21
C PRO A 46 7.55 1.88 -15.72
N LEU A 47 7.65 2.96 -14.95
CA LEU A 47 8.85 3.35 -14.22
C LEU A 47 8.58 3.22 -12.72
N TRP A 48 9.21 2.24 -12.07
CA TRP A 48 8.97 1.97 -10.65
C TRP A 48 10.00 2.67 -9.76
N CYS A 49 9.55 3.64 -8.97
CA CYS A 49 10.40 4.49 -8.13
C CYS A 49 9.98 4.38 -6.66
N PRO A 50 10.25 3.25 -5.98
CA PRO A 50 9.70 2.97 -4.66
C PRO A 50 10.14 3.99 -3.62
N THR A 51 9.18 4.63 -2.96
CA THR A 51 9.47 5.54 -1.83
C THR A 51 9.29 4.86 -0.47
N LEU A 52 8.76 3.64 -0.48
CA LEU A 52 8.45 2.82 0.69
C LEU A 52 8.93 1.38 0.51
N ALA A 53 9.29 0.76 1.64
CA ALA A 53 9.31 -0.68 1.80
C ALA A 53 8.36 -1.10 2.92
N VAL A 54 7.65 -2.21 2.67
CA VAL A 54 6.67 -2.77 3.61
C VAL A 54 6.95 -4.25 3.75
N GLU A 55 7.59 -4.63 4.84
CA GLU A 55 8.01 -6.02 5.07
C GLU A 55 8.23 -6.31 6.56
N PRO A 56 8.04 -7.58 6.99
CA PRO A 56 8.56 -8.01 8.28
C PRO A 56 10.09 -8.01 8.30
N THR A 57 10.65 -7.70 9.46
CA THR A 57 12.08 -7.86 9.78
C THR A 57 12.26 -8.92 10.87
N PRO A 58 13.45 -9.53 11.02
CA PRO A 58 13.72 -10.48 12.11
C PRO A 58 13.35 -9.94 13.49
N GLN A 59 13.55 -8.64 13.72
CA GLN A 59 13.22 -7.97 14.97
C GLN A 59 11.70 -7.90 15.17
N THR A 60 10.93 -7.51 14.15
CA THR A 60 9.46 -7.48 14.25
C THR A 60 8.85 -8.88 14.37
N ILE A 61 9.38 -9.87 13.67
CA ILE A 61 8.97 -11.28 13.81
C ILE A 61 9.21 -11.77 15.24
N SER A 62 10.39 -11.50 15.80
CA SER A 62 10.70 -11.84 17.19
C SER A 62 9.75 -11.15 18.20
N ALA A 63 9.41 -9.88 17.95
CA ALA A 63 8.45 -9.15 18.79
C ALA A 63 7.06 -9.79 18.79
N VAL A 64 6.60 -10.33 17.65
CA VAL A 64 5.33 -11.08 17.56
C VAL A 64 5.48 -12.47 18.21
N GLN A 65 6.59 -13.16 17.96
CA GLN A 65 6.87 -14.48 18.52
C GLN A 65 6.82 -14.50 20.06
N HIS A 66 7.20 -13.40 20.71
CA HIS A 66 7.12 -13.25 22.17
C HIS A 66 5.72 -13.61 22.74
N PHE A 67 4.64 -13.38 21.97
CA PHE A 67 3.29 -13.71 22.41
C PHE A 67 2.98 -15.21 22.39
N PHE A 68 3.81 -16.02 21.74
CA PHE A 68 3.58 -17.46 21.53
C PHE A 68 4.51 -18.35 22.35
N LEU A 69 5.52 -17.78 23.02
CA LEU A 69 6.58 -18.57 23.65
C LEU A 69 6.08 -19.39 24.87
N PRO A 70 6.44 -20.68 24.96
CA PRO A 70 6.12 -21.54 26.10
C PRO A 70 6.95 -21.19 27.36
N PRO A 71 6.58 -21.69 28.55
CA PRO A 71 5.43 -22.56 28.85
C PRO A 71 4.10 -21.80 28.98
N ASN A 72 4.14 -20.47 29.00
CA ASN A 72 3.02 -19.63 29.29
C ASN A 72 2.91 -18.48 28.26
N PRO A 73 2.37 -18.76 27.07
CA PRO A 73 2.29 -17.78 25.98
C PRO A 73 1.41 -16.59 26.38
N PRO A 74 1.91 -15.33 26.33
CA PRO A 74 1.13 -14.14 26.65
C PRO A 74 -0.20 -14.03 25.89
N LEU A 75 -0.27 -14.59 24.68
CA LEU A 75 -1.49 -14.61 23.85
C LEU A 75 -2.70 -15.19 24.60
N ARG A 76 -2.51 -16.08 25.58
CA ARG A 76 -3.62 -16.65 26.36
C ARG A 76 -4.46 -15.63 27.13
N TYR A 77 -3.91 -14.45 27.40
CA TYR A 77 -4.59 -13.35 28.10
C TYR A 77 -5.37 -12.43 27.17
N PHE A 78 -5.35 -12.70 25.87
CA PHE A 78 -6.07 -11.95 24.86
C PHE A 78 -7.35 -12.68 24.50
N SER A 79 -8.40 -11.90 24.20
CA SER A 79 -9.66 -12.44 23.69
C SER A 79 -9.77 -12.28 22.18
N ALA A 80 -8.90 -11.46 21.58
CA ALA A 80 -8.87 -11.25 20.15
C ALA A 80 -7.48 -10.89 19.63
N VAL A 81 -7.26 -11.16 18.35
CA VAL A 81 -6.27 -10.48 17.51
C VAL A 81 -7.02 -9.77 16.38
N ALA A 82 -6.64 -8.53 16.08
CA ALA A 82 -7.30 -7.74 15.05
C ALA A 82 -6.29 -7.16 14.06
N PHE A 83 -6.46 -7.55 12.79
CA PHE A 83 -5.60 -7.18 11.69
C PHE A 83 -6.25 -6.11 10.82
N THR A 84 -5.52 -5.01 10.60
CA THR A 84 -5.92 -3.94 9.66
C THR A 84 -5.16 -4.00 8.34
N SER A 85 -4.31 -5.02 8.14
CA SER A 85 -3.56 -5.19 6.90
C SER A 85 -3.20 -6.66 6.65
N ARG A 86 -3.14 -7.04 5.38
CA ARG A 86 -2.58 -8.31 4.92
C ARG A 86 -1.16 -8.57 5.41
N THR A 87 -0.29 -7.56 5.40
CA THR A 87 1.10 -7.69 5.87
C THR A 87 1.15 -8.04 7.35
N GLY A 88 0.24 -7.48 8.17
CA GLY A 88 0.11 -7.86 9.58
C GLY A 88 -0.28 -9.33 9.75
N ILE A 89 -1.20 -9.85 8.92
CA ILE A 89 -1.58 -11.28 8.93
C ILE A 89 -0.40 -12.15 8.54
N ALA A 90 0.29 -11.80 7.44
CA ALA A 90 1.43 -12.56 6.93
C ALA A 90 2.57 -12.63 7.94
N ALA A 91 2.95 -11.49 8.54
CA ALA A 91 4.00 -11.44 9.56
C ALA A 91 3.64 -12.22 10.83
N PHE A 92 2.37 -12.17 11.25
CA PHE A 92 1.88 -12.97 12.37
C PHE A 92 1.91 -14.47 12.06
N ALA A 93 1.51 -14.85 10.85
CA ALA A 93 1.55 -16.24 10.40
C ALA A 93 2.99 -16.77 10.31
N GLU A 94 3.93 -15.95 9.82
CA GLU A 94 5.36 -16.27 9.78
C GLU A 94 5.92 -16.45 11.19
N ALA A 95 5.63 -15.53 12.11
CA ALA A 95 6.01 -15.66 13.51
C ALA A 95 5.46 -16.94 14.15
N LEU A 96 4.20 -17.28 13.86
CA LEU A 96 3.53 -18.48 14.35
C LEU A 96 4.09 -19.78 13.73
N ALA A 97 4.56 -19.74 12.48
CA ALA A 97 5.13 -20.90 11.79
C ALA A 97 6.36 -21.46 12.51
N GLY A 98 7.13 -20.59 13.17
CA GLY A 98 8.31 -20.94 13.97
C GLY A 98 8.03 -21.58 15.33
N ILE A 99 6.76 -21.87 15.65
CA ILE A 99 6.36 -22.43 16.95
C ILE A 99 5.82 -23.87 16.79
N ASP A 100 6.32 -24.79 17.62
CA ASP A 100 5.97 -26.22 17.57
C ASP A 100 4.56 -26.54 18.11
N LYS A 101 4.14 -25.81 19.14
CA LYS A 101 2.87 -26.06 19.84
C LYS A 101 1.95 -24.84 19.70
N PRO A 102 0.65 -25.05 19.39
CA PRO A 102 -0.30 -23.95 19.34
C PRO A 102 -0.32 -23.12 20.64
N PRO A 103 -0.26 -21.78 20.55
CA PRO A 103 -0.15 -20.91 21.73
C PRO A 103 -1.46 -20.80 22.52
N LEU A 104 -2.61 -21.16 21.94
CA LEU A 104 -3.88 -21.23 22.66
C LEU A 104 -4.18 -22.68 23.10
N ALA A 105 -4.62 -22.84 24.34
CA ALA A 105 -5.13 -24.12 24.85
C ALA A 105 -6.36 -24.59 24.04
N PRO A 106 -6.63 -25.90 23.95
CA PRO A 106 -7.82 -26.41 23.25
C PRO A 106 -9.13 -26.05 23.94
N ASP A 107 -9.09 -25.72 25.23
CA ASP A 107 -10.21 -25.35 26.09
C ASP A 107 -10.15 -23.87 26.50
N GLY A 108 -11.32 -23.30 26.82
CA GLY A 108 -11.48 -21.91 27.28
C GLY A 108 -12.43 -21.10 26.41
N GLU A 109 -12.51 -19.79 26.67
CA GLU A 109 -13.38 -18.88 25.91
C GLU A 109 -13.01 -18.82 24.42
N THR A 110 -13.99 -18.46 23.59
CA THR A 110 -13.79 -18.18 22.17
C THR A 110 -12.76 -17.07 21.97
N PHE A 111 -11.76 -17.33 21.15
CA PHE A 111 -10.75 -16.37 20.71
C PHE A 111 -11.12 -15.83 19.33
N VAL A 112 -11.18 -14.51 19.17
CA VAL A 112 -11.57 -13.87 17.91
C VAL A 112 -10.34 -13.53 17.07
N VAL A 113 -10.35 -13.88 15.80
CA VAL A 113 -9.33 -13.45 14.82
C VAL A 113 -10.05 -12.58 13.79
N ALA A 114 -9.78 -11.27 13.82
CA ALA A 114 -10.51 -10.30 13.04
C ALA A 114 -9.65 -9.74 11.90
N ALA A 115 -10.20 -9.63 10.69
CA ALA A 115 -9.53 -9.06 9.52
C ALA A 115 -10.49 -8.28 8.62
N LEU A 116 -9.95 -7.42 7.76
CA LEU A 116 -10.72 -6.57 6.86
C LEU A 116 -11.02 -7.28 5.53
N GLY A 117 -12.30 -7.39 5.16
CA GLY A 117 -12.73 -7.79 3.81
C GLY A 117 -11.99 -9.02 3.28
N LYS A 118 -11.42 -8.91 2.06
CA LYS A 118 -10.70 -10.01 1.39
C LYS A 118 -9.44 -10.47 2.12
N ASP A 119 -8.88 -9.68 3.03
CA ASP A 119 -7.69 -10.11 3.78
C ASP A 119 -8.02 -11.27 4.74
N SER A 120 -9.30 -11.49 5.09
CA SER A 120 -9.71 -12.65 5.87
C SER A 120 -9.50 -13.99 5.17
N GLU A 121 -9.33 -14.00 3.84
CA GLU A 121 -8.99 -15.22 3.08
C GLU A 121 -7.66 -15.84 3.53
N HIS A 122 -6.78 -15.04 4.14
CA HIS A 122 -5.53 -15.51 4.75
C HIS A 122 -5.70 -16.16 6.13
N LEU A 123 -6.92 -16.16 6.70
CA LEU A 123 -7.24 -16.74 8.01
C LEU A 123 -7.90 -18.13 7.88
N GLY A 124 -7.34 -18.99 7.01
CA GLY A 124 -7.85 -20.33 6.73
C GLY A 124 -7.56 -21.37 7.82
N GLU A 125 -7.91 -22.63 7.54
CA GLU A 125 -7.75 -23.76 8.49
C GLU A 125 -6.30 -23.97 8.95
N SER A 126 -5.32 -23.76 8.07
CA SER A 126 -3.89 -23.88 8.41
C SER A 126 -3.46 -22.84 9.44
N PHE A 127 -3.96 -21.60 9.31
CA PHE A 127 -3.71 -20.53 10.27
C PHE A 127 -4.37 -20.85 11.62
N ILE A 128 -5.64 -21.28 11.60
CA ILE A 128 -6.42 -21.57 12.81
C ILE A 128 -5.81 -22.76 13.59
N SER A 129 -5.46 -23.85 12.90
CA SER A 129 -4.89 -25.05 13.52
C SER A 129 -3.50 -24.81 14.14
N LYS A 130 -2.73 -23.88 13.58
CA LYS A 130 -1.48 -23.39 14.18
C LYS A 130 -1.71 -22.55 15.43
N LEU A 131 -2.84 -21.83 15.51
CA LEU A 131 -3.17 -20.99 16.65
C LEU A 131 -3.76 -21.78 17.82
N CYS A 132 -4.63 -22.75 17.54
CA CYS A 132 -5.29 -23.60 18.52
C CYS A 132 -5.59 -25.00 17.94
N LYS A 133 -5.35 -26.06 18.73
CA LYS A 133 -5.72 -27.43 18.33
C LYS A 133 -7.22 -27.65 18.18
N ASN A 134 -8.04 -26.88 18.90
CA ASN A 134 -9.49 -26.92 18.80
C ASN A 134 -9.97 -25.74 17.93
N PRO A 135 -10.28 -25.95 16.63
CA PRO A 135 -10.70 -24.87 15.75
C PRO A 135 -12.03 -24.23 16.19
N GLY A 136 -12.90 -24.96 16.90
CA GLY A 136 -14.15 -24.42 17.44
C GLY A 136 -13.96 -23.33 18.50
N ARG A 137 -12.76 -23.22 19.09
CA ARG A 137 -12.40 -22.12 19.98
C ARG A 137 -12.10 -20.82 19.22
N VAL A 138 -11.75 -20.89 17.93
CA VAL A 138 -11.31 -19.72 17.16
C VAL A 138 -12.44 -19.26 16.24
N ARG A 139 -12.87 -18.02 16.39
CA ARG A 139 -13.88 -17.39 15.53
C ARG A 139 -13.23 -16.37 14.63
N VAL A 140 -13.32 -16.58 13.32
CA VAL A 140 -12.94 -15.55 12.34
C VAL A 140 -14.05 -14.50 12.25
N LEU A 141 -13.67 -13.22 12.32
CA LEU A 141 -14.59 -12.08 12.24
C LEU A 141 -14.21 -11.17 11.07
N VAL A 142 -15.17 -10.92 10.19
CA VAL A 142 -15.04 -10.00 9.06
C VAL A 142 -16.15 -8.95 9.17
N PRO A 143 -15.82 -7.65 9.17
CA PRO A 143 -16.84 -6.61 9.29
C PRO A 143 -17.62 -6.47 7.98
N PRO A 144 -18.92 -6.12 8.02
CA PRO A 144 -19.71 -5.87 6.81
C PRO A 144 -19.13 -4.74 5.94
N VAL A 145 -18.53 -3.74 6.58
CA VAL A 145 -17.77 -2.66 5.93
C VAL A 145 -16.30 -2.86 6.24
N ALA A 146 -15.49 -3.17 5.22
CA ALA A 146 -14.06 -3.50 5.34
C ALA A 146 -13.19 -2.27 5.67
N THR A 147 -13.43 -1.66 6.83
CA THR A 147 -12.71 -0.51 7.36
C THR A 147 -12.28 -0.77 8.81
N PRO A 148 -11.21 -0.11 9.31
CA PRO A 148 -10.82 -0.24 10.71
C PRO A 148 -11.95 0.09 11.69
N SER A 149 -12.75 1.13 11.42
CA SER A 149 -13.92 1.46 12.24
C SER A 149 -15.01 0.39 12.17
N GLY A 150 -15.28 -0.17 10.98
CA GLY A 150 -16.20 -1.29 10.83
C GLY A 150 -15.76 -2.54 11.60
N LEU A 151 -14.45 -2.80 11.67
CA LEU A 151 -13.86 -3.87 12.46
C LEU A 151 -14.10 -3.66 13.96
N VAL A 152 -13.90 -2.42 14.45
CA VAL A 152 -14.17 -2.05 15.85
C VAL A 152 -15.64 -2.24 16.20
N GLU A 153 -16.57 -1.80 15.35
CA GLU A 153 -18.00 -1.99 15.57
C GLU A 153 -18.37 -3.48 15.61
N SER A 154 -17.81 -4.27 14.69
CA SER A 154 -18.09 -5.71 14.61
C SER A 154 -17.50 -6.50 15.78
N LEU A 155 -16.37 -6.06 16.35
CA LEU A 155 -15.80 -6.63 17.58
C LEU A 155 -16.69 -6.38 18.80
N GLY A 156 -17.48 -5.30 18.79
CA GLY A 156 -18.38 -4.94 19.89
C GLY A 156 -17.65 -4.47 21.16
N THR A 157 -18.32 -4.56 22.31
CA THR A 157 -17.80 -4.04 23.58
C THR A 157 -16.74 -4.97 24.19
N GLY A 158 -15.56 -4.43 24.49
CA GLY A 158 -14.43 -5.19 25.02
C GLY A 158 -14.54 -5.55 26.50
N ARG A 159 -15.23 -4.75 27.32
CA ARG A 159 -15.39 -4.96 28.78
C ARG A 159 -14.06 -5.20 29.52
N GLY A 160 -13.01 -4.50 29.12
CA GLY A 160 -11.64 -4.63 29.67
C GLY A 160 -10.84 -5.79 29.07
N LYS A 161 -11.40 -6.59 28.15
CA LYS A 161 -10.66 -7.66 27.47
C LYS A 161 -9.55 -7.08 26.59
N LYS A 162 -8.45 -7.82 26.48
CA LYS A 162 -7.31 -7.43 25.65
C LYS A 162 -7.50 -7.87 24.20
N VAL A 163 -7.09 -7.01 23.28
CA VAL A 163 -6.99 -7.31 21.85
C VAL A 163 -5.56 -7.02 21.39
N LEU A 164 -4.94 -8.00 20.73
CA LEU A 164 -3.62 -7.85 20.14
C LEU A 164 -3.78 -7.23 18.75
N CYS A 165 -3.01 -6.18 18.47
CA CYS A 165 -3.09 -5.42 17.23
C CYS A 165 -1.71 -5.44 16.53
N PRO A 166 -1.44 -6.44 15.67
CA PRO A 166 -0.29 -6.45 14.78
C PRO A 166 -0.36 -5.27 13.79
N ALA A 167 0.62 -4.38 13.87
CA ALA A 167 0.65 -3.10 13.17
C ALA A 167 2.06 -2.80 12.61
N PRO A 168 2.20 -1.89 11.64
CA PRO A 168 3.50 -1.46 11.15
C PRO A 168 4.28 -0.70 12.24
N LEU A 169 5.60 -0.79 12.25
CA LEU A 169 6.47 0.26 12.77
C LEU A 169 6.81 1.20 11.62
N VAL A 170 6.43 2.48 11.73
CA VAL A 170 6.72 3.48 10.69
C VAL A 170 8.11 4.08 10.94
N ILE A 171 8.97 4.07 9.92
CA ILE A 171 10.38 4.49 10.05
C ILE A 171 10.73 5.47 8.94
N GLY A 172 11.19 6.65 9.37
CA GLY A 172 11.62 7.70 8.45
C GLY A 172 10.47 8.49 7.80
N LEU A 173 9.24 8.33 8.29
CA LEU A 173 8.02 9.03 7.88
C LEU A 173 7.14 9.32 9.10
N GLU A 174 6.15 10.17 8.94
CA GLU A 174 5.06 10.36 9.87
C GLU A 174 4.12 9.14 9.87
N GLU A 175 3.70 8.69 11.06
CA GLU A 175 2.75 7.59 11.16
C GLU A 175 1.35 8.02 10.70
N PRO A 176 0.76 7.37 9.68
CA PRO A 176 -0.60 7.71 9.26
C PRO A 176 -1.61 7.48 10.39
N PRO A 177 -2.68 8.28 10.48
CA PRO A 177 -3.62 8.23 11.61
C PRO A 177 -4.47 6.96 11.66
N VAL A 178 -4.37 6.08 10.67
CA VAL A 178 -5.19 4.87 10.52
C VAL A 178 -5.05 3.94 11.75
N VAL A 179 -3.82 3.57 12.11
CA VAL A 179 -3.57 2.67 13.26
C VAL A 179 -3.79 3.39 14.59
N PRO A 180 -3.26 4.60 14.84
CA PRO A 180 -3.57 5.34 16.05
C PRO A 180 -5.08 5.50 16.31
N LYS A 181 -5.85 5.85 15.27
CA LYS A 181 -7.31 5.96 15.37
C LYS A 181 -7.96 4.61 15.65
N PHE A 182 -7.55 3.55 14.97
CA PHE A 182 -8.06 2.20 15.22
C PHE A 182 -7.88 1.76 16.68
N LEU A 183 -6.68 1.98 17.26
CA LEU A 183 -6.41 1.66 18.67
C LEU A 183 -7.25 2.53 19.61
N ALA A 184 -7.39 3.82 19.32
CA ALA A 184 -8.24 4.72 20.11
C ALA A 184 -9.71 4.31 20.06
N ASP A 185 -10.23 3.94 18.89
CA ASP A 185 -11.61 3.50 18.68
C ASP A 185 -11.88 2.19 19.46
N LEU A 186 -10.95 1.23 19.45
CA LEU A 186 -11.01 0.02 20.30
C LEU A 186 -11.10 0.38 21.80
N GLY A 187 -10.25 1.31 22.25
CA GLY A 187 -10.25 1.82 23.62
C GLY A 187 -11.60 2.42 24.02
N ARG A 188 -12.21 3.23 23.15
CA ARG A 188 -13.56 3.81 23.39
C ARG A 188 -14.66 2.76 23.46
N LYS A 189 -14.50 1.59 22.84
CA LYS A 189 -15.40 0.43 22.99
C LYS A 189 -15.07 -0.45 24.19
N GLY A 190 -14.15 -0.02 25.06
CA GLY A 190 -13.78 -0.73 26.29
C GLY A 190 -12.87 -1.93 26.07
N TRP A 191 -12.18 -2.02 24.94
CA TRP A 191 -11.06 -2.96 24.77
C TRP A 191 -9.78 -2.37 25.38
N VAL A 192 -8.86 -3.26 25.75
CA VAL A 192 -7.46 -2.90 26.06
C VAL A 192 -6.62 -3.27 24.83
N PRO A 193 -6.41 -2.35 23.87
CA PRO A 193 -5.61 -2.63 22.70
C PRO A 193 -4.13 -2.72 23.05
N VAL A 194 -3.47 -3.79 22.61
CA VAL A 194 -2.02 -3.95 22.73
C VAL A 194 -1.44 -3.98 21.33
N ARG A 195 -0.72 -2.93 20.97
CA ARG A 195 0.01 -2.87 19.72
C ARG A 195 1.24 -3.78 19.77
N VAL A 196 1.48 -4.51 18.69
CA VAL A 196 2.78 -5.14 18.42
C VAL A 196 3.25 -4.72 17.03
N ASN A 197 4.50 -4.30 16.93
CA ASN A 197 5.12 -3.94 15.67
C ASN A 197 5.46 -5.23 14.92
N ALA A 198 4.56 -5.64 14.03
CA ALA A 198 4.64 -6.93 13.33
C ALA A 198 5.42 -6.85 12.02
N TYR A 199 5.54 -5.65 11.45
CA TYR A 199 6.31 -5.40 10.24
C TYR A 199 6.74 -3.93 10.22
N GLU A 200 7.58 -3.54 9.27
CA GLU A 200 7.99 -2.15 9.09
C GLU A 200 7.31 -1.53 7.87
N THR A 201 6.98 -0.25 7.97
CA THR A 201 6.75 0.63 6.82
C THR A 201 7.86 1.66 6.85
N ARG A 202 8.85 1.47 6.00
CA ARG A 202 10.11 2.20 6.03
C ARG A 202 10.25 3.03 4.77
N TRP A 203 10.58 4.30 4.93
CA TRP A 203 10.98 5.14 3.80
C TRP A 203 12.25 4.61 3.13
N ARG A 204 12.27 4.66 1.80
CA ARG A 204 13.44 4.36 0.96
C ARG A 204 13.60 5.44 -0.10
N SER A 205 14.83 5.84 -0.36
CA SER A 205 15.19 6.80 -1.40
C SER A 205 15.29 6.10 -2.77
N GLY A 206 14.15 5.80 -3.39
CA GLY A 206 14.08 5.11 -4.70
C GLY A 206 13.78 6.03 -5.89
N VAL A 207 14.15 7.31 -5.83
CA VAL A 207 13.73 8.32 -6.83
C VAL A 207 14.86 8.79 -7.75
N ALA A 208 16.05 8.19 -7.68
CA ALA A 208 17.20 8.63 -8.50
C ALA A 208 16.87 8.57 -10.01
N GLU A 209 16.37 7.43 -10.49
CA GLU A 209 15.95 7.26 -11.89
C GLU A 209 14.80 8.22 -12.26
N LEU A 210 13.89 8.52 -11.33
CA LEU A 210 12.84 9.50 -11.57
C LEU A 210 13.42 10.90 -11.81
N VAL A 211 14.39 11.31 -11.01
CA VAL A 211 15.03 12.62 -11.10
C VAL A 211 15.85 12.73 -12.39
N GLU A 212 16.62 11.69 -12.74
CA GLU A 212 17.35 11.63 -14.01
C GLU A 212 16.40 11.82 -15.21
N MET A 213 15.28 11.09 -15.24
CA MET A 213 14.28 11.22 -16.30
C MET A 213 13.59 12.60 -16.32
N MET A 214 13.49 13.29 -15.18
CA MET A 214 12.92 14.64 -15.11
C MET A 214 13.89 15.70 -15.65
N GLU A 215 15.21 15.51 -15.51
CA GLU A 215 16.23 16.40 -16.04
C GLU A 215 16.36 16.29 -17.58
N GLU A 216 16.09 15.11 -18.14
CA GLU A 216 16.13 14.82 -19.59
C GLU A 216 14.85 15.27 -20.33
N GLU A 217 14.63 16.59 -20.45
CA GLU A 217 13.45 17.18 -21.14
C GLU A 217 12.09 16.68 -20.62
N CYS A 218 12.01 16.26 -19.36
CA CYS A 218 10.85 15.62 -18.75
C CYS A 218 10.37 14.36 -19.49
N GLY A 219 11.16 13.29 -19.42
CA GLY A 219 10.82 11.99 -20.01
C GLY A 219 9.71 11.21 -19.30
N VAL A 220 8.98 11.83 -18.36
CA VAL A 220 7.90 11.20 -17.56
C VAL A 220 6.56 11.88 -17.85
N ASP A 221 5.60 11.12 -18.38
CA ASP A 221 4.26 11.63 -18.72
C ASP A 221 3.33 11.71 -17.51
N ALA A 222 3.49 10.81 -16.55
CA ALA A 222 2.69 10.80 -15.33
C ALA A 222 3.42 10.20 -14.13
N ILE A 223 2.99 10.61 -12.93
CA ILE A 223 3.35 9.96 -11.67
C ILE A 223 2.08 9.53 -10.92
N VAL A 224 2.06 8.28 -10.46
CA VAL A 224 0.92 7.68 -9.75
C VAL A 224 1.25 7.43 -8.29
N PHE A 225 0.38 7.92 -7.40
CA PHE A 225 0.41 7.67 -5.97
C PHE A 225 -0.73 6.75 -5.54
N THR A 226 -0.42 5.69 -4.79
CA THR A 226 -1.46 4.81 -4.24
C THR A 226 -1.80 5.06 -2.78
N SER A 227 -0.95 5.79 -2.06
CA SER A 227 -1.16 6.15 -0.67
C SER A 227 -0.49 7.47 -0.29
N THR A 228 -0.94 8.11 0.79
CA THR A 228 -0.33 9.36 1.30
C THR A 228 1.12 9.17 1.73
N ALA A 229 1.46 8.01 2.32
CA ALA A 229 2.82 7.72 2.76
C ALA A 229 3.81 7.67 1.57
N GLU A 230 3.36 7.27 0.38
CA GLU A 230 4.19 7.30 -0.81
C GLU A 230 4.51 8.73 -1.26
N VAL A 231 3.55 9.64 -1.12
CA VAL A 231 3.71 11.08 -1.43
C VAL A 231 4.72 11.70 -0.47
N GLU A 232 4.55 11.46 0.83
CA GLU A 232 5.52 11.91 1.85
C GLU A 232 6.92 11.35 1.57
N GLY A 233 7.00 10.06 1.24
CA GLY A 233 8.25 9.42 0.87
C GLY A 233 8.91 10.05 -0.36
N LEU A 234 8.14 10.39 -1.39
CA LEU A 234 8.64 11.10 -2.57
C LEU A 234 9.18 12.48 -2.19
N LEU A 235 8.40 13.28 -1.46
CA LEU A 235 8.80 14.62 -1.04
C LEU A 235 10.10 14.60 -0.22
N LYS A 236 10.20 13.64 0.70
CA LYS A 236 11.43 13.44 1.45
C LYS A 236 12.61 13.10 0.55
N SER A 237 12.43 12.18 -0.39
CA SER A 237 13.50 11.79 -1.32
C SER A 237 13.91 12.91 -2.29
N LEU A 238 12.98 13.75 -2.74
CA LEU A 238 13.29 14.96 -3.51
C LEU A 238 14.11 15.94 -2.66
N GLY A 239 13.72 16.13 -1.39
CA GLY A 239 14.45 17.00 -0.47
C GLY A 239 15.91 16.58 -0.26
N GLU A 240 16.21 15.29 -0.28
CA GLU A 240 17.60 14.79 -0.16
C GLU A 240 18.49 15.15 -1.35
N VAL A 241 17.89 15.37 -2.52
CA VAL A 241 18.59 15.82 -3.73
C VAL A 241 18.41 17.32 -3.98
N GLY A 242 17.88 18.06 -3.00
CA GLY A 242 17.70 19.51 -3.09
C GLY A 242 16.55 19.96 -3.99
N LEU A 243 15.60 19.07 -4.28
CA LEU A 243 14.40 19.35 -5.06
C LEU A 243 13.17 19.44 -4.15
N ASP A 244 12.19 20.23 -4.58
CA ASP A 244 10.83 20.22 -4.04
C ASP A 244 9.81 19.92 -5.15
N TRP A 245 8.55 19.76 -4.77
CA TRP A 245 7.49 19.47 -5.73
C TRP A 245 7.26 20.60 -6.75
N GLU A 246 7.44 21.86 -6.37
CA GLU A 246 7.28 22.98 -7.29
C GLU A 246 8.39 23.02 -8.35
N MET A 247 9.63 22.70 -7.96
CA MET A 247 10.76 22.49 -8.88
C MET A 247 10.45 21.37 -9.85
N VAL A 248 9.97 20.23 -9.37
CA VAL A 248 9.54 19.11 -10.23
C VAL A 248 8.46 19.55 -11.21
N ARG A 249 7.44 20.30 -10.78
CA ARG A 249 6.39 20.81 -11.67
C ARG A 249 6.90 21.83 -12.69
N ARG A 250 7.96 22.59 -12.39
CA ARG A 250 8.61 23.49 -13.36
C ARG A 250 9.48 22.75 -14.37
N MET A 251 10.20 21.71 -13.94
CA MET A 251 10.97 20.83 -14.83
C MET A 251 10.04 20.03 -15.74
N CYS A 252 8.90 19.60 -15.20
CA CYS A 252 7.92 18.73 -15.83
C CYS A 252 6.51 19.34 -15.87
N PRO A 253 6.28 20.43 -16.62
CA PRO A 253 5.01 21.16 -16.59
C PRO A 253 3.83 20.38 -17.19
N ARG A 254 4.10 19.37 -18.03
CA ARG A 254 3.09 18.52 -18.65
C ARG A 254 2.87 17.18 -17.93
N MET A 255 3.70 16.85 -16.93
CA MET A 255 3.58 15.58 -16.20
C MET A 255 2.27 15.59 -15.40
N VAL A 256 1.48 14.52 -15.55
CA VAL A 256 0.22 14.34 -14.83
C VAL A 256 0.47 13.67 -13.49
N ALA A 257 0.12 14.32 -12.38
CA ALA A 257 0.09 13.69 -11.06
C ALA A 257 -1.27 13.03 -10.82
N ALA A 258 -1.29 11.72 -10.58
CA ALA A 258 -2.50 10.94 -10.41
C ALA A 258 -2.56 10.26 -9.04
N ALA A 259 -3.73 10.30 -8.41
CA ALA A 259 -4.00 9.60 -7.16
C ALA A 259 -4.94 8.41 -7.40
N HIS A 260 -4.60 7.27 -6.78
CA HIS A 260 -5.41 6.07 -6.84
C HIS A 260 -6.84 6.25 -6.31
N GLY A 261 -7.08 7.23 -5.44
CA GLY A 261 -8.41 7.54 -4.94
C GLY A 261 -8.44 8.83 -4.11
N PRO A 262 -9.64 9.25 -3.65
CA PRO A 262 -9.85 10.54 -2.99
C PRO A 262 -9.09 10.71 -1.68
N VAL A 263 -8.86 9.62 -0.93
CA VAL A 263 -8.07 9.67 0.32
C VAL A 263 -6.61 10.01 0.04
N THR A 264 -6.03 9.38 -0.98
CA THR A 264 -4.65 9.65 -1.41
C THR A 264 -4.52 11.08 -1.95
N ALA A 265 -5.48 11.53 -2.75
CA ALA A 265 -5.50 12.90 -3.27
C ALA A 265 -5.54 13.95 -2.15
N ALA A 266 -6.48 13.81 -1.20
CA ALA A 266 -6.57 14.71 -0.06
C ALA A 266 -5.32 14.66 0.84
N GLY A 267 -4.63 13.51 0.90
CA GLY A 267 -3.35 13.38 1.58
C GLY A 267 -2.23 14.13 0.85
N ALA A 268 -2.15 14.01 -0.47
CA ALA A 268 -1.18 14.70 -1.30
C ALA A 268 -1.36 16.22 -1.21
N GLU A 269 -2.59 16.71 -1.32
CA GLU A 269 -2.90 18.14 -1.23
C GLU A 269 -2.48 18.75 0.11
N LYS A 270 -2.70 18.03 1.21
CA LYS A 270 -2.24 18.46 2.55
C LYS A 270 -0.73 18.58 2.67
N LEU A 271 0.01 17.81 1.86
CA LEU A 271 1.46 17.85 1.78
C LEU A 271 1.97 18.85 0.72
N GLY A 272 1.09 19.65 0.11
CA GLY A 272 1.45 20.62 -0.93
C GLY A 272 1.63 20.01 -2.33
N VAL A 273 1.22 18.76 -2.54
CA VAL A 273 1.30 18.06 -3.82
C VAL A 273 -0.04 18.15 -4.54
N GLY A 274 -0.10 19.00 -5.58
CA GLY A 274 -1.25 19.10 -6.46
C GLY A 274 -1.46 17.83 -7.28
N ILE A 275 -2.70 17.33 -7.31
CA ILE A 275 -3.11 16.15 -8.07
C ILE A 275 -3.97 16.59 -9.25
N ASP A 276 -3.59 16.17 -10.46
CA ASP A 276 -4.29 16.50 -11.70
C ASP A 276 -5.45 15.52 -11.99
N VAL A 277 -5.32 14.27 -11.55
CA VAL A 277 -6.28 13.19 -11.80
C VAL A 277 -6.53 12.35 -10.54
N VAL A 278 -7.80 12.13 -10.21
CA VAL A 278 -8.19 11.24 -9.11
C VAL A 278 -9.08 10.13 -9.66
N SER A 279 -8.70 8.88 -9.45
CA SER A 279 -9.55 7.76 -9.85
C SER A 279 -10.83 7.69 -9.00
N SER A 280 -11.97 7.48 -9.66
CA SER A 280 -13.24 7.13 -9.01
C SER A 280 -13.39 5.63 -8.75
N ARG A 281 -12.58 4.79 -9.42
CA ARG A 281 -12.49 3.33 -9.22
C ARG A 281 -11.22 2.99 -8.44
N PHE A 282 -11.33 2.97 -7.12
CA PHE A 282 -10.21 2.78 -6.19
C PHE A 282 -10.23 1.41 -5.48
N ASP A 283 -11.00 0.46 -6.01
CA ASP A 283 -10.98 -0.95 -5.63
C ASP A 283 -9.93 -1.78 -6.43
N SER A 284 -9.38 -1.20 -7.51
CA SER A 284 -8.37 -1.79 -8.38
C SER A 284 -7.39 -0.74 -8.92
N PHE A 285 -6.11 -1.10 -9.05
CA PHE A 285 -5.11 -0.26 -9.71
C PHE A 285 -5.41 0.05 -11.18
N GLU A 286 -6.25 -0.75 -11.83
CA GLU A 286 -6.73 -0.46 -13.18
C GLU A 286 -7.43 0.89 -13.27
N GLY A 287 -8.19 1.28 -12.24
CA GLY A 287 -9.00 2.50 -12.29
C GLY A 287 -8.16 3.78 -12.42
N VAL A 288 -6.97 3.85 -11.81
CA VAL A 288 -6.09 5.03 -11.98
C VAL A 288 -5.42 5.07 -13.34
N VAL A 289 -5.15 3.90 -13.94
CA VAL A 289 -4.63 3.80 -15.31
C VAL A 289 -5.70 4.21 -16.33
N GLU A 290 -6.95 3.80 -16.15
CA GLU A 290 -8.09 4.26 -16.95
C GLU A 290 -8.33 5.78 -16.80
N ALA A 291 -8.18 6.32 -15.59
CA ALA A 291 -8.34 7.75 -15.35
C ALA A 291 -7.28 8.59 -16.09
N LEU A 292 -6.04 8.10 -16.16
CA LEU A 292 -4.98 8.69 -16.99
C LEU A 292 -5.31 8.62 -18.49
N GLU A 293 -5.82 7.48 -18.97
CA GLU A 293 -6.21 7.33 -20.38
C GLU A 293 -7.32 8.31 -20.75
N TYR A 294 -8.38 8.37 -19.94
CA TYR A 294 -9.48 9.30 -20.13
C TYR A 294 -9.01 10.75 -20.16
N ARG A 295 -8.09 11.09 -19.26
CA ARG A 295 -7.48 12.43 -19.19
C ARG A 295 -6.79 12.83 -20.49
N TRP A 296 -6.02 11.95 -21.09
CA TRP A 296 -5.31 12.25 -22.34
C TRP A 296 -6.24 12.24 -23.56
N ASN A 297 -7.18 11.31 -23.63
CA ASN A 297 -8.15 11.28 -24.73
C ASN A 297 -9.07 12.51 -24.74
N SER A 298 -9.37 13.08 -23.57
CA SER A 298 -10.19 14.30 -23.46
C SER A 298 -9.49 15.57 -23.94
N TYR A 299 -8.18 15.52 -24.20
CA TYR A 299 -7.39 16.65 -24.72
C TYR A 299 -7.02 16.52 -26.21
N GLU A 300 -7.28 15.36 -26.81
CA GLU A 300 -7.05 15.11 -28.24
C GLU A 300 -8.32 15.41 -29.08
N CYS A 301 -9.38 15.96 -28.46
CA CYS A 301 -10.63 16.40 -29.08
C CYS A 301 -10.79 17.92 -29.08
#